data_AF-B7TW24-F1
#
_entry.id   AF-B7TW24-F1
#
_cell.length_a   1.000
_cell.length_b   1.000
_cell.length_c   1.000
_cell.angle_alpha   90.00
_cell.angle_beta   90.00
_cell.angle_gamma   90.00
#
_symmetry.space_group_name_H-M   'P 1'
#
loop_
_entity.id
_entity.type
_entity.pdbx_description
1 polymer ?
#
loop_
_entity_poly.entity_id
_entity_poly.type
_entity_poly.pdbx_seq_one_letter_code
_entity_poly.pdbx_strand_id
1 'polypeptide(L)'
;NPHLFNYMQQYFHAKTGDRDWISCQLKKSFRSAPEILVFVDRIFNNFREEVSFINSEIKHIPHRKNDQGYIEIWPLLPRCKEEEQQALQIHLTDKKDHVISDRLLAQTIAYKIHNWLSRRRILVAKDRHIEPRDIMILVRQRNVLVDYIINELRKVN
;
A
#
# COMPACT_ATOMS: atom_id res chain seq x y z
N ASN A 1 12.48 0.47 -15.09
CA ASN A 1 11.57 0.22 -16.22
C ASN A 1 11.66 -1.27 -16.56
N PRO A 2 10.60 -2.06 -16.36
CA PRO A 2 10.61 -3.51 -16.59
C PRO A 2 10.94 -3.93 -18.03
N HIS A 3 10.56 -3.13 -19.03
CA HIS A 3 10.90 -3.40 -20.43
C HIS A 3 12.41 -3.36 -20.69
N LEU A 4 13.13 -2.41 -20.05
CA LEU A 4 14.58 -2.35 -20.14
C LEU A 4 15.23 -3.58 -19.50
N PHE A 5 14.66 -4.11 -18.41
CA PHE A 5 15.21 -5.30 -17.76
C PHE A 5 15.15 -6.53 -18.69
N ASN A 6 14.00 -6.79 -19.32
CA ASN A 6 13.87 -7.89 -20.28
C ASN A 6 14.77 -7.71 -21.50
N TYR A 7 14.85 -6.48 -22.03
CA TYR A 7 15.75 -6.16 -23.14
C TYR A 7 17.21 -6.48 -22.77
N MET A 8 17.66 -6.07 -21.59
CA MET A 8 19.02 -6.36 -21.12
C MET A 8 19.24 -7.86 -20.93
N GLN A 9 18.24 -8.59 -20.43
CA GLN A 9 18.33 -10.04 -20.26
C GLN A 9 18.51 -10.74 -21.62
N GLN A 10 17.72 -10.37 -22.63
CA GLN A 10 17.87 -10.88 -24.00
C GLN A 10 19.22 -10.48 -24.63
N TYR A 11 19.65 -9.24 -24.42
CA TYR A 11 20.95 -8.75 -24.90
C TYR A 11 22.11 -9.57 -24.36
N PHE A 12 22.14 -9.82 -23.04
CA PHE A 12 23.19 -10.62 -22.43
C PHE A 12 23.10 -12.10 -22.80
N HIS A 13 21.88 -12.65 -22.93
CA HIS A 13 21.67 -14.01 -23.41
C HIS A 13 22.19 -14.22 -24.84
N ALA A 14 22.00 -13.24 -25.74
CA ALA A 14 22.55 -13.31 -27.09
C ALA A 14 24.10 -13.23 -27.09
N LYS A 15 24.69 -12.58 -26.09
CA LYS A 15 26.15 -12.47 -25.94
C LYS A 15 26.82 -13.65 -25.24
N THR A 16 26.06 -14.58 -24.66
CA THR A 16 26.62 -15.77 -24.01
C THR A 16 27.22 -16.78 -25.01
N GLY A 17 26.82 -16.74 -26.29
CA GLY A 17 27.30 -17.70 -27.30
C GLY A 17 26.99 -19.15 -26.90
N ASP A 18 27.99 -20.03 -26.99
CA ASP A 18 27.88 -21.44 -26.57
C ASP A 18 28.09 -21.68 -25.06
N ARG A 19 28.20 -20.62 -24.24
CA ARG A 19 28.34 -20.77 -22.78
C ARG A 19 26.97 -20.94 -22.13
N ASP A 20 26.92 -21.78 -21.09
CA ASP A 20 25.71 -21.99 -20.31
C ASP A 20 25.18 -20.67 -19.74
N TRP A 21 23.92 -20.35 -20.05
CA TRP A 21 23.20 -19.23 -19.48
C TRP A 21 22.63 -19.61 -18.11
N ILE A 22 23.06 -18.93 -17.06
CA ILE A 22 22.53 -19.11 -15.71
C ILE A 22 21.61 -17.94 -15.36
N SER A 23 20.31 -18.20 -15.36
CA SER A 23 19.31 -17.25 -14.87
C SER A 23 19.12 -17.41 -13.36
N CYS A 24 19.56 -16.42 -12.58
CA CYS A 24 19.39 -16.39 -11.13
C CYS A 24 18.28 -15.41 -10.74
N GLN A 25 17.24 -15.92 -10.06
CA GLN A 25 16.16 -15.10 -9.53
C GLN A 25 16.46 -14.69 -8.08
N LEU A 26 16.49 -13.39 -7.80
CA LEU A 26 16.70 -12.86 -6.45
C LEU A 26 15.40 -12.96 -5.64
N LYS A 27 15.19 -14.12 -5.01
CA LYS A 27 13.97 -14.39 -4.23
C LYS A 27 14.02 -13.80 -2.81
N LYS A 28 15.20 -13.47 -2.29
CA LYS A 28 15.36 -13.04 -0.89
C LYS A 28 15.01 -11.56 -0.70
N SER A 29 14.02 -11.28 0.15
CA SER A 29 13.63 -9.92 0.54
C SER A 29 14.22 -9.54 1.90
N PHE A 30 14.92 -8.40 1.95
CA PHE A 30 15.58 -7.88 3.15
C PHE A 30 14.75 -6.80 3.88
N ARG A 31 13.65 -6.36 3.29
CA ARG A 31 12.94 -5.14 3.70
C ARG A 31 11.61 -5.37 4.40
N SER A 32 10.97 -6.50 4.15
CA SER A 32 9.59 -6.73 4.58
C SER A 32 9.46 -7.98 5.46
N ALA A 33 8.47 -7.94 6.36
CA ALA A 33 8.09 -9.05 7.21
C ALA A 33 7.39 -10.17 6.39
N PRO A 34 7.38 -11.42 6.88
CA PRO A 34 6.81 -12.57 6.18
C PRO A 34 5.35 -12.38 5.74
N GLU A 35 4.50 -11.80 6.60
CA GLU A 35 3.07 -11.63 6.34
C GLU A 35 2.81 -10.70 5.16
N ILE A 36 3.61 -9.64 5.04
CA ILE A 36 3.56 -8.70 3.92
C ILE A 36 3.93 -9.41 2.61
N LEU A 37 5.01 -10.21 2.64
CA LEU A 37 5.48 -10.93 1.47
C LEU A 37 4.47 -11.98 1.00
N VAL A 38 3.90 -12.76 1.91
CA VAL A 38 2.89 -13.78 1.59
C VAL A 38 1.64 -13.15 0.96
N PHE A 39 1.20 -12.00 1.48
CA PHE A 39 0.05 -11.29 0.93
C PHE A 39 0.31 -10.77 -0.48
N VAL A 40 1.45 -10.10 -0.69
CA VAL A 40 1.87 -9.59 -2.00
C VAL A 40 2.02 -10.74 -3.00
N ASP A 41 2.68 -11.84 -2.61
CA ASP A 41 2.82 -13.04 -3.43
C ASP A 41 1.44 -13.58 -3.83
N ARG A 42 0.51 -13.71 -2.88
CA ARG A 42 -0.84 -14.23 -3.17
C ARG A 42 -1.58 -13.36 -4.19
N ILE A 43 -1.49 -12.03 -4.08
CA ILE A 43 -2.17 -11.12 -5.01
C ILE A 43 -1.54 -11.19 -6.40
N PHE A 44 -0.23 -11.00 -6.49
CA PHE A 44 0.44 -10.88 -7.79
C PHE A 44 0.61 -12.21 -8.50
N ASN A 45 0.51 -13.35 -7.80
CA ASN A 45 0.43 -14.65 -8.45
C ASN A 45 -0.85 -14.85 -9.28
N ASN A 46 -1.87 -14.00 -9.15
CA ASN A 46 -3.02 -14.00 -10.06
C ASN A 46 -2.79 -13.14 -11.32
N PHE A 47 -1.71 -12.37 -11.36
CA PHE A 47 -1.36 -11.42 -12.42
C PHE A 47 0.13 -11.56 -12.83
N ARG A 48 0.61 -12.81 -12.89
CA ARG A 48 2.05 -13.12 -13.04
C ARG A 48 2.61 -12.58 -14.35
N GLU A 49 1.85 -12.71 -15.42
CA GLU A 49 2.26 -12.33 -16.77
C GLU A 49 2.38 -10.82 -16.90
N GLU A 50 1.44 -10.08 -16.30
CA GLU A 50 1.39 -8.61 -16.34
C GLU A 50 2.50 -7.98 -15.49
N VAL A 51 2.90 -8.64 -14.40
CA VAL A 51 3.87 -8.08 -13.44
C VAL A 51 5.29 -8.52 -13.74
N SER A 52 5.49 -9.77 -14.15
CA SER A 52 6.83 -10.34 -14.33
C SER A 52 7.20 -10.64 -15.77
N PHE A 53 6.30 -10.42 -16.73
CA PHE A 53 6.50 -10.66 -18.18
C PHE A 53 6.88 -12.11 -18.53
N ILE A 54 6.84 -12.99 -17.53
CA ILE A 54 7.17 -14.40 -17.57
C ILE A 54 6.12 -15.07 -16.68
N ASN A 55 5.56 -16.20 -17.08
CA ASN A 55 4.57 -16.91 -16.27
C ASN A 55 5.23 -17.75 -15.15
N SER A 56 6.17 -17.16 -14.41
CA SER A 56 6.87 -17.81 -13.31
C SER A 56 6.16 -17.55 -11.98
N GLU A 57 6.18 -18.52 -11.07
CA GLU A 57 5.67 -18.32 -9.70
C GLU A 57 6.45 -17.20 -9.01
N ILE A 58 5.70 -16.21 -8.49
CA ILE A 58 6.27 -15.12 -7.69
C ILE A 58 6.34 -15.62 -6.24
N LYS A 59 7.56 -15.76 -5.72
CA LYS A 59 7.78 -16.23 -4.34
C LYS A 59 8.94 -15.50 -3.69
N HIS A 60 8.63 -14.71 -2.66
CA HIS A 60 9.64 -14.03 -1.86
C HIS A 60 10.04 -14.87 -0.64
N ILE A 61 11.34 -14.85 -0.32
CA ILE A 61 11.93 -15.47 0.86
C ILE A 61 12.25 -14.36 1.86
N PRO A 62 11.57 -14.28 3.02
CA PRO A 62 11.89 -13.27 4.03
C PRO A 62 13.28 -13.52 4.61
N HIS A 63 14.11 -12.48 4.62
CA HIS A 63 15.32 -12.49 5.45
C HIS A 63 14.98 -12.31 6.93
N ARG A 64 13.99 -11.46 7.22
CA ARG A 64 13.52 -11.12 8.57
C ARG A 64 12.47 -12.11 9.05
N LYS A 65 12.84 -13.40 9.13
CA LYS A 65 11.89 -14.50 9.42
C LYS A 65 11.15 -14.36 10.75
N ASN A 66 11.74 -13.64 11.71
CA ASN A 66 11.20 -13.48 13.06
C ASN A 66 10.52 -12.12 13.26
N ASP A 67 10.56 -11.22 12.27
CA ASP A 67 9.82 -9.95 12.35
C ASP A 67 8.33 -10.24 12.21
N GLN A 68 7.52 -9.48 12.94
CA GLN A 68 6.06 -9.56 12.86
C GLN A 68 5.51 -8.44 11.97
N GLY A 69 4.69 -8.81 11.00
CA GLY A 69 3.86 -7.92 10.20
C GLY A 69 2.38 -8.18 10.41
N TYR A 70 1.54 -7.18 10.13
CA TYR A 70 0.11 -7.39 10.02
C TYR A 70 -0.44 -6.55 8.87
N ILE A 71 -1.53 -7.02 8.29
CA ILE A 71 -2.25 -6.34 7.21
C ILE A 71 -3.68 -6.16 7.69
N GLU A 72 -4.21 -4.97 7.47
CA GLU A 72 -5.57 -4.60 7.82
C GLU A 72 -6.24 -4.05 6.57
N ILE A 73 -7.41 -4.58 6.22
CA ILE A 73 -8.26 -4.04 5.15
C ILE A 73 -9.43 -3.37 5.85
N TRP A 74 -9.61 -2.07 5.60
CA TRP A 74 -10.72 -1.32 6.17
C TRP A 74 -11.98 -1.52 5.32
N PRO A 75 -13.15 -1.69 5.95
CA PRO A 75 -14.40 -1.73 5.22
C PRO A 75 -14.64 -0.39 4.52
N LEU A 76 -15.45 -0.42 3.46
CA LEU A 76 -15.87 0.80 2.80
C LEU A 76 -16.69 1.65 3.76
N LEU A 77 -16.39 2.94 3.81
CA LEU A 77 -17.15 3.87 4.62
C LEU A 77 -18.55 4.06 4.01
N PRO A 78 -19.59 4.22 4.85
CA PRO A 78 -20.93 4.47 4.36
C PRO A 78 -20.94 5.78 3.57
N ARG A 79 -21.54 5.75 2.37
CA ARG A 79 -21.94 6.99 1.70
C ARG A 79 -23.09 7.56 2.52
N CYS A 80 -22.90 8.76 3.08
CA CYS A 80 -23.96 9.45 3.78
C CYS A 80 -25.03 9.79 2.74
N LYS A 81 -26.12 9.02 2.68
CA LYS A 81 -27.36 9.52 2.08
C LYS A 81 -27.82 10.59 3.06
N GLU A 82 -27.70 11.86 2.72
CA GLU A 82 -28.43 12.89 3.46
C GLU A 82 -29.91 12.49 3.41
N GLU A 83 -30.49 12.18 4.57
CA GLU A 83 -31.95 12.11 4.68
C GLU A 83 -32.49 13.42 4.14
N GLU A 84 -33.34 13.32 3.13
CA GLU A 84 -33.98 14.42 2.44
C GLU A 84 -34.61 15.41 3.43
N GLN A 85 -33.87 16.44 3.84
CA GLN A 85 -34.46 17.72 4.19
C GLN A 85 -34.88 18.36 2.87
N GLN A 86 -36.02 17.90 2.34
CA GLN A 86 -36.69 18.46 1.17
C GLN A 86 -37.11 19.90 1.48
N ALA A 87 -36.21 20.84 1.19
CA ALA A 87 -36.54 22.17 0.74
C ALA A 87 -35.39 22.69 -0.14
N LEU A 88 -35.55 22.49 -1.45
CA LEU A 88 -34.82 23.20 -2.53
C LEU A 88 -33.29 23.00 -2.59
N GLN A 89 -32.75 21.88 -3.06
CA GLN A 89 -31.39 21.91 -3.65
C GLN A 89 -31.19 20.99 -4.87
N ILE A 90 -31.11 21.66 -6.03
CA ILE A 90 -30.28 21.45 -7.22
C ILE A 90 -29.39 20.18 -7.22
N HIS A 91 -29.52 19.40 -8.30
CA HIS A 91 -28.76 18.20 -8.71
C HIS A 91 -27.21 18.32 -8.65
N LEU A 92 -26.63 18.36 -7.44
CA LEU A 92 -25.17 18.36 -7.19
C LEU A 92 -24.75 17.22 -6.23
N THR A 93 -25.54 16.15 -6.14
CA THR A 93 -25.47 15.14 -5.08
C THR A 93 -24.16 14.34 -5.09
N ASP A 94 -23.68 13.90 -6.26
CA ASP A 94 -22.48 13.04 -6.33
C ASP A 94 -21.21 13.69 -5.75
N LYS A 95 -21.01 14.99 -5.99
CA LYS A 95 -19.81 15.69 -5.48
C LYS A 95 -19.84 15.87 -3.96
N LYS A 96 -21.03 16.04 -3.37
CA LYS A 96 -21.18 16.19 -1.91
C LYS A 96 -20.88 14.87 -1.20
N ASP A 97 -21.39 13.75 -1.71
CA ASP A 97 -21.20 12.43 -1.12
C ASP A 97 -19.71 12.01 -1.07
N HIS A 98 -18.98 12.28 -2.16
CA HIS A 98 -17.54 12.02 -2.22
C HIS A 98 -16.75 12.85 -1.20
N VAL A 99 -17.10 14.13 -1.03
CA VAL A 99 -16.46 15.03 -0.06
C VAL A 99 -16.68 14.56 1.38
N ILE A 100 -17.89 14.09 1.71
CA ILE A 100 -18.21 13.57 3.05
C ILE A 100 -17.42 12.29 3.34
N SER A 101 -17.38 11.36 2.37
CA SER A 101 -16.64 10.10 2.50
C SER A 101 -15.14 10.32 2.67
N ASP A 102 -14.53 11.23 1.88
CA ASP A 102 -13.10 11.54 1.97
C ASP A 102 -12.73 12.17 3.31
N ARG A 103 -13.60 13.04 3.84
CA ARG A 103 -13.38 13.66 5.15
C ARG A 103 -13.49 12.65 6.28
N LEU A 104 -14.48 11.75 6.24
CA LEU A 104 -14.62 10.67 7.22
C LEU A 104 -13.42 9.71 7.19
N LEU A 105 -12.90 9.42 6.00
CA LEU A 105 -11.68 8.62 5.83
C LEU A 105 -10.48 9.32 6.47
N ALA A 106 -10.28 10.61 6.19
CA ALA A 106 -9.22 11.39 6.79
C ALA A 106 -9.28 11.42 8.33
N GLN A 107 -10.48 11.59 8.90
CA GLN A 107 -10.71 11.53 10.35
C GLN A 107 -10.36 10.16 10.92
N THR A 108 -10.78 9.09 10.26
CA THR A 108 -10.51 7.71 10.68
C THR A 108 -9.01 7.41 10.67
N ILE A 109 -8.30 7.85 9.62
CA ILE A 109 -6.84 7.74 9.52
C ILE A 109 -6.17 8.50 10.67
N ALA A 110 -6.53 9.77 10.87
CA ALA A 110 -5.94 10.61 11.89
C ALA A 110 -6.15 10.03 13.31
N TYR A 111 -7.38 9.59 13.62
CA TYR A 111 -7.70 8.99 14.91
C TYR A 111 -6.93 7.68 15.16
N LYS A 112 -6.80 6.81 14.14
CA LYS A 112 -6.04 5.56 14.25
C LYS A 112 -4.56 5.85 14.54
N ILE A 113 -3.96 6.79 13.81
CA ILE A 113 -2.56 7.19 14.01
C ILE A 113 -2.36 7.81 15.40
N HIS A 114 -3.24 8.74 15.79
CA HIS A 114 -3.21 9.34 17.13
C HIS A 114 -3.25 8.27 18.23
N ASN A 115 -4.14 7.28 18.11
CA ASN A 115 -4.22 6.17 19.06
C ASN A 115 -2.95 5.33 19.14
N TRP A 116 -2.24 5.11 18.02
CA TRP A 116 -0.98 4.38 18.05
C TRP A 116 0.11 5.16 18.78
N LEU A 117 0.18 6.47 18.56
CA LEU A 117 1.16 7.35 19.19
C LEU A 117 0.86 7.56 20.67
N SER A 118 -0.39 7.87 21.04
CA SER A 118 -0.80 8.13 22.43
C SER A 118 -0.70 6.90 23.32
N ARG A 119 -1.02 5.72 22.79
CA ARG A 119 -0.87 4.43 23.50
C ARG A 119 0.56 3.88 23.48
N ARG A 120 1.52 4.63 22.91
CA ARG A 120 2.92 4.22 22.81
C ARG A 120 3.07 2.81 22.23
N ARG A 121 2.35 2.53 21.15
CA ARG A 121 2.38 1.21 20.50
C ARG A 121 3.83 0.82 20.16
N ILE A 122 4.23 -0.40 20.49
CA ILE A 122 5.58 -0.90 20.22
C ILE A 122 5.69 -1.33 18.75
N LEU A 123 6.73 -0.86 18.08
CA LEU A 123 7.19 -1.34 16.79
C LEU A 123 8.16 -2.49 17.02
N VAL A 124 7.63 -3.72 17.01
CA VAL A 124 8.36 -4.96 17.35
C VAL A 124 9.70 -5.08 16.61
N ALA A 125 9.73 -4.76 15.31
CA ALA A 125 10.93 -4.86 14.48
C ALA A 125 12.09 -3.92 14.89
N LYS A 126 11.83 -2.86 15.68
CA LYS A 126 12.85 -1.91 16.16
C LYS A 126 12.93 -1.83 17.68
N ASP A 127 12.13 -2.64 18.39
CA ASP A 127 12.02 -2.64 19.85
C ASP A 127 11.89 -1.24 20.49
N ARG A 128 11.04 -0.40 19.89
CA ARG A 128 10.74 0.95 20.40
C ARG A 128 9.33 1.38 20.08
N HIS A 129 8.85 2.43 20.71
CA HIS A 129 7.55 3.02 20.39
C HIS A 129 7.52 3.52 18.93
N ILE A 130 6.35 3.41 18.31
CA ILE A 130 6.09 4.01 16.99
C ILE A 130 6.24 5.52 17.10
N GLU A 131 6.91 6.10 16.11
CA GLU A 131 7.04 7.54 15.97
C GLU A 131 6.44 8.00 14.64
N PRO A 132 6.09 9.29 14.48
CA PRO A 132 5.54 9.81 13.22
C PRO A 132 6.39 9.47 11.98
N ARG A 133 7.71 9.41 12.13
CA ARG A 133 8.66 9.04 11.05
C ARG A 133 8.53 7.60 10.55
N ASP A 134 7.86 6.73 11.29
CA ASP A 134 7.63 5.33 10.89
C ASP A 134 6.34 5.14 10.07
N ILE A 135 5.54 6.21 9.87
CA ILE A 135 4.24 6.14 9.22
C ILE A 135 4.31 6.83 7.86
N MET A 136 3.95 6.10 6.80
CA MET A 136 3.86 6.62 5.44
C MET A 136 2.46 6.35 4.88
N ILE A 137 1.79 7.39 4.40
CA ILE A 137 0.47 7.31 3.76
C ILE A 137 0.66 7.45 2.26
N LEU A 138 0.34 6.40 1.50
CA LEU A 138 0.40 6.39 0.05
C LEU A 138 -0.99 6.62 -0.53
N VAL A 139 -1.12 7.63 -1.38
CA VAL A 139 -2.35 7.94 -2.13
C VAL A 139 -2.10 7.81 -3.62
N ARG A 140 -3.11 7.42 -4.40
CA ARG A 140 -3.01 7.24 -5.85
C ARG A 140 -2.73 8.56 -6.58
N GLN A 141 -3.40 9.63 -6.17
CA GLN A 141 -3.30 10.96 -6.75
C GLN A 141 -3.38 12.01 -5.63
N ARG A 142 -2.70 13.14 -5.83
CA ARG A 142 -2.79 14.29 -4.92
C ARG A 142 -4.07 15.06 -5.21
N ASN A 143 -5.13 14.75 -4.47
CA ASN A 143 -6.44 15.39 -4.54
C ASN A 143 -6.83 15.96 -3.16
N VAL A 144 -8.08 16.43 -3.04
CA VAL A 144 -8.62 17.07 -1.82
C VAL A 144 -8.51 16.18 -0.57
N LEU A 145 -8.56 14.84 -0.72
CA LEU A 145 -8.35 13.89 0.38
C LEU A 145 -7.02 14.13 1.10
N VAL A 146 -5.95 14.48 0.37
CA VAL A 146 -4.63 14.77 0.98
C VAL A 146 -4.73 15.99 1.90
N ASP A 147 -5.42 17.04 1.47
CA ASP A 147 -5.61 18.25 2.28
C ASP A 147 -6.45 17.95 3.53
N TYR A 148 -7.47 17.09 3.41
CA TYR A 148 -8.24 16.61 4.56
C TYR A 148 -7.39 15.79 5.53
N ILE A 149 -6.57 14.85 5.04
CA ILE A 149 -5.66 14.05 5.87
C ILE A 149 -4.70 14.96 6.64
N ILE A 150 -4.07 15.94 5.97
CA ILE A 150 -3.16 16.88 6.62
C ILE A 150 -3.88 17.70 7.69
N ASN A 151 -5.08 18.20 7.40
CA ASN A 151 -5.85 19.00 8.35
C ASN A 151 -6.27 18.18 9.58
N GLU A 152 -6.81 16.98 9.38
CA GLU A 152 -7.24 16.12 10.48
C GLU A 152 -6.05 15.62 11.32
N LEU A 153 -4.90 15.32 10.70
CA LEU A 153 -3.67 14.99 11.45
C LEU A 153 -3.17 16.16 12.31
N ARG A 154 -3.29 17.40 11.84
CA ARG A 154 -2.92 18.58 12.65
C ARG A 154 -3.83 18.80 13.85
N LYS A 155 -5.10 18.41 13.79
CA LYS A 155 -6.06 18.58 14.89
C LYS A 155 -5.85 17.60 16.03
N VAL A 156 -5.28 16.44 15.75
CA VAL A 156 -5.07 15.36 16.73
C VAL A 156 -3.64 15.32 17.28
N ASN A 157 -2.75 16.19 16.79
CA ASN A 157 -1.44 16.42 17.40
C ASN A 157 -1.58 17.30 18.65
#